data_AF-C5M360-F1
#
_entry.id   AF-C5M360-F1
#
_cell.length_a   1.000
_cell.length_b   1.000
_cell.length_c   1.000
_cell.angle_alpha   90.00
_cell.angle_beta   90.00
_cell.angle_gamma   90.00
#
_symmetry.space_group_name_H-M   'P 1'
#
loop_
_entity.id
_entity.type
_entity.pdbx_description
1 polymer ?
#
loop_
_entity_poly.entity_id
_entity_poly.type
_entity_poly.pdbx_seq_one_letter_code
_entity_poly.pdbx_strand_id
1 'polypeptide(L)'
;MICGICKEQESKYKCPKCSVTYCSIKCYKSPEHSHDNITESTATGTTTRTIKTTTEIAVPEIQPDDRYGKLLKDEQIVYFLKQPSLQIHLLTIIKILNDPTFTQKNLTIEQKLDIANLKINDLRIGGVEENELVEEFIQRVLYLIKDE
;
A
#
# COMPACT_ATOMS: atom_id res chain seq x y z
N MET A 1 22.86 15.31 19.19
CA MET A 1 21.55 15.51 18.51
C MET A 1 20.49 14.83 19.34
N ILE A 2 19.35 15.46 19.62
CA ILE A 2 18.30 14.86 20.46
C ILE A 2 17.39 13.96 19.62
N CYS A 3 16.80 12.93 20.24
CA CYS A 3 15.83 12.04 19.62
C CYS A 3 14.64 12.83 19.04
N GLY A 4 14.40 12.72 17.73
CA GLY A 4 13.27 13.38 17.06
C GLY A 4 11.89 12.80 17.41
N ILE A 5 11.86 11.71 18.19
CA ILE A 5 10.64 11.01 18.60
C ILE A 5 10.29 11.43 20.04
N CYS A 6 11.06 11.00 21.04
CA CYS A 6 10.76 11.36 22.44
C CYS A 6 11.28 12.74 22.87
N LYS A 7 12.22 13.34 22.14
CA LYS A 7 12.86 14.64 22.48
C LYS A 7 13.53 14.74 23.87
N GLU A 8 13.65 13.64 24.60
CA GLU A 8 14.22 13.61 25.96
C GLU A 8 15.69 13.18 26.00
N GLN A 9 16.10 12.27 25.11
CA GLN A 9 17.40 11.62 25.15
C GLN A 9 18.21 11.89 23.88
N GLU A 10 19.53 11.76 23.96
CA GLU A 10 20.40 11.87 22.79
C GLU A 10 20.11 10.74 21.78
N SER A 11 20.01 11.11 20.50
CA SER A 11 19.79 10.18 19.41
C SER A 11 21.06 9.39 19.09
N LYS A 12 20.93 8.06 18.99
CA LYS A 12 22.03 7.14 18.68
C LYS A 12 21.94 6.53 17.29
N TYR A 13 20.75 6.55 16.68
CA TYR A 13 20.45 5.86 15.43
C TYR A 13 19.60 6.75 14.51
N LYS A 14 19.60 6.45 13.20
CA LYS A 14 18.82 7.17 12.18
C LYS A 14 17.94 6.18 11.40
N CYS A 15 16.66 6.50 11.25
CA CYS A 15 15.72 5.65 10.53
C CYS A 15 15.99 5.71 9.02
N PRO A 16 16.17 4.57 8.31
CA PRO A 16 16.45 4.59 6.87
C PRO A 16 15.21 4.91 6.01
N LYS A 17 14.01 4.86 6.59
CA LYS A 17 12.75 5.12 5.87
C LYS A 17 12.39 6.61 5.86
N CYS A 18 12.40 7.25 7.02
CA CYS A 18 12.00 8.66 7.19
C CYS A 18 13.14 9.59 7.61
N SER A 19 14.37 9.09 7.75
CA SER A 19 15.54 9.86 8.18
C SER A 19 15.50 10.48 9.59
N VAL A 20 14.46 10.22 10.39
CA VAL A 20 14.36 10.69 11.78
C VAL A 20 15.43 10.03 12.67
N THR A 21 16.07 10.83 13.52
CA THR A 21 17.06 10.37 14.50
C THR A 21 16.37 9.92 15.80
N TYR A 22 16.78 8.79 16.37
CA TYR A 22 16.14 8.21 17.57
C TYR A 22 17.14 7.66 18.58
N CYS A 23 16.77 7.60 19.87
CA CYS A 23 17.67 7.19 20.95
C CYS A 23 17.79 5.67 21.12
N SER A 24 16.69 4.93 20.88
CA SER A 24 16.64 3.47 21.09
C SER A 24 15.52 2.80 20.30
N ILE A 25 15.50 1.47 20.31
CA ILE A 25 14.47 0.67 19.64
C ILE A 25 13.04 0.95 20.16
N LYS A 26 12.90 1.43 21.40
CA LYS A 26 11.61 1.84 21.96
C LYS A 26 11.02 3.01 21.17
N CYS A 27 11.84 3.99 20.84
CA CYS A 27 11.41 5.10 19.99
C CYS A 27 11.21 4.64 18.54
N TYR A 28 12.06 3.75 18.03
CA TYR A 28 11.90 3.20 16.67
C TYR A 28 10.55 2.47 16.46
N LYS A 29 10.02 1.81 17.49
CA LYS A 29 8.73 1.11 17.43
C LYS A 29 7.58 1.90 18.06
N SER A 30 7.80 3.16 18.43
CA SER A 30 6.77 4.01 19.04
C SER A 30 5.68 4.33 18.02
N PRO A 31 4.40 4.42 18.42
CA PRO A 31 3.35 4.95 17.55
C PRO A 31 3.62 6.39 17.10
N GLU A 32 4.39 7.17 17.86
CA GLU A 32 4.83 8.51 17.47
C GLU A 32 5.88 8.51 16.35
N HIS A 33 6.49 7.36 16.07
CA HIS A 33 7.36 7.15 14.92
C HIS A 33 6.54 6.66 13.72
N SER A 34 5.55 7.46 13.32
CA SER A 34 4.78 7.21 12.10
C SER A 34 5.59 7.63 10.87
N HIS A 35 5.52 6.84 9.81
CA HIS A 35 6.15 7.12 8.51
C HIS A 35 5.16 7.73 7.52
N ASP A 36 3.96 8.12 8.00
CA ASP A 36 2.84 8.59 7.17
C ASP A 36 3.01 10.02 6.65
N ASN A 37 4.12 10.69 6.97
CA ASN A 37 4.45 11.97 6.36
C ASN A 37 5.96 12.16 6.28
N ILE A 38 6.54 11.73 5.16
CA ILE A 38 7.82 12.26 4.69
C ILE A 38 7.47 13.33 3.65
N THR A 39 7.01 14.48 4.13
CA THR A 39 7.28 15.77 3.49
C THR A 39 8.09 16.58 4.49
N GLU A 40 9.14 17.20 3.98
CA GLU A 40 10.18 17.84 4.75
C GLU A 40 9.64 18.89 5.73
N SER A 41 10.05 18.69 6.99
CA SER A 41 10.16 19.65 8.09
C SER A 41 10.29 21.12 7.70
N THR A 42 9.59 22.01 8.40
CA THR A 42 10.15 22.96 9.39
C THR A 42 9.21 24.15 9.61
N ALA A 43 9.17 24.62 10.86
CA ALA A 43 8.36 25.74 11.29
C ALA A 43 8.89 27.10 10.82
N THR A 44 7.98 28.09 10.86
CA THR A 44 8.14 29.55 10.87
C THR A 44 8.42 30.29 9.56
N GLY A 45 7.48 31.18 9.20
CA GLY A 45 7.78 32.46 8.54
C GLY A 45 7.11 32.71 7.19
N THR A 46 5.94 33.37 7.25
CA THR A 46 5.41 34.39 6.33
C THR A 46 5.84 34.42 4.84
N THR A 47 4.81 34.53 3.98
CA THR A 47 4.78 35.22 2.65
C THR A 47 4.61 34.30 1.44
N THR A 48 3.34 34.24 1.02
CA THR A 48 2.79 34.26 -0.35
C THR A 48 3.65 33.92 -1.58
N ARG A 49 2.96 33.19 -2.48
CA ARG A 49 3.06 33.08 -3.96
C ARG A 49 3.75 31.85 -4.56
N THR A 50 2.88 30.91 -4.96
CA THR A 50 2.65 30.48 -6.35
C THR A 50 3.88 30.39 -7.27
N ILE A 51 4.18 29.19 -7.77
CA ILE A 51 3.94 28.75 -9.17
C ILE A 51 4.57 27.34 -9.38
N LYS A 52 3.69 26.40 -9.74
CA LYS A 52 3.77 25.34 -10.77
C LYS A 52 5.13 24.70 -11.07
N THR A 53 5.19 23.38 -10.98
CA THR A 53 5.25 22.47 -12.15
C THR A 53 5.09 21.03 -11.63
N THR A 54 3.86 20.54 -11.68
CA THR A 54 3.49 19.16 -11.40
C THR A 54 3.70 18.36 -12.67
N THR A 55 4.67 17.44 -12.67
CA THR A 55 4.69 16.33 -13.62
C THR A 55 3.85 15.23 -13.00
N GLU A 56 2.57 15.24 -13.35
CA GLU A 56 1.56 14.26 -12.96
C GLU A 56 1.94 12.87 -13.47
N ILE A 57 2.36 12.01 -12.55
CA ILE A 57 2.01 10.59 -12.65
C ILE A 57 0.57 10.54 -12.14
N ALA A 58 -0.37 10.43 -13.08
CA ALA A 58 -1.78 10.28 -12.77
C ALA A 58 -1.98 9.03 -11.91
N VAL A 59 -2.12 9.23 -10.60
CA VAL A 59 -2.92 8.34 -9.77
C VAL A 59 -4.32 8.46 -10.35
N PRO A 60 -4.95 7.38 -10.86
CA PRO A 60 -6.34 7.47 -11.26
C PRO A 60 -7.12 7.98 -10.06
N GLU A 61 -7.74 9.15 -10.21
CA GLU A 61 -8.72 9.69 -9.28
C GLU A 61 -9.72 8.58 -8.99
N ILE A 62 -9.65 8.03 -7.78
CA ILE A 62 -10.66 7.11 -7.27
C ILE A 62 -11.90 7.99 -7.11
N GLN A 63 -12.74 8.00 -8.15
CA GLN A 63 -14.06 8.57 -8.04
C GLN A 63 -14.77 7.83 -6.89
N PRO A 64 -15.30 8.54 -5.88
CA PRO A 64 -15.98 7.95 -4.74
C PRO A 64 -17.38 7.45 -5.15
N ASP A 65 -17.44 6.56 -6.13
CA ASP A 65 -18.60 5.74 -6.44
C ASP A 65 -18.44 4.44 -5.64
N ASP A 66 -19.12 4.40 -4.50
CA ASP A 66 -18.75 3.74 -3.24
C ASP A 66 -18.90 2.19 -3.23
N ARG A 67 -18.64 1.51 -4.35
CA ARG A 67 -18.76 0.04 -4.47
C ARG A 67 -17.72 -0.69 -3.64
N TYR A 68 -16.53 -0.10 -3.50
CA TYR A 68 -15.42 -0.67 -2.75
C TYR A 68 -15.25 -0.07 -1.34
N GLY A 69 -16.04 0.95 -0.96
CA GLY A 69 -15.95 1.55 0.36
C GLY A 69 -16.30 0.60 1.50
N LYS A 70 -17.20 -0.35 1.25
CA LYS A 70 -17.51 -1.45 2.19
C LYS A 70 -16.27 -2.32 2.47
N LEU A 71 -15.42 -2.56 1.47
CA LEU A 71 -14.18 -3.33 1.64
C LEU A 71 -13.20 -2.60 2.57
N LEU A 72 -13.04 -1.29 2.39
CA LEU A 72 -12.11 -0.48 3.19
C LEU A 72 -12.56 -0.31 4.65
N LYS A 73 -13.87 -0.38 4.90
CA LYS A 73 -14.45 -0.32 6.26
C LYS A 73 -14.45 -1.67 6.97
N ASP A 74 -14.29 -2.77 6.24
CA ASP A 74 -14.33 -4.11 6.80
C ASP A 74 -13.04 -4.45 7.55
N GLU A 75 -13.16 -4.73 8.86
CA GLU A 75 -12.00 -5.02 9.71
C GLU A 75 -11.25 -6.29 9.26
N GLN A 76 -11.97 -7.27 8.72
CA GLN A 76 -11.38 -8.53 8.27
C GLN A 76 -10.57 -8.33 6.98
N ILE A 77 -11.09 -7.57 6.01
CA ILE A 77 -10.31 -7.13 4.84
C ILE A 77 -9.06 -6.37 5.25
N VAL A 78 -9.18 -5.40 6.16
CA VAL A 78 -8.03 -4.63 6.66
C VAL A 78 -7.01 -5.51 7.36
N TYR A 79 -7.45 -6.53 8.09
CA TYR A 79 -6.57 -7.52 8.72
C TYR A 79 -5.82 -8.35 7.68
N PHE A 80 -6.51 -8.85 6.65
CA PHE A 80 -5.89 -9.62 5.56
C PHE A 80 -4.85 -8.78 4.81
N LEU A 81 -5.15 -7.52 4.49
CA LEU A 81 -4.24 -6.62 3.79
C LEU A 81 -2.94 -6.32 4.55
N LYS A 82 -2.87 -6.59 5.86
CA LYS A 82 -1.63 -6.47 6.65
C LYS A 82 -0.71 -7.69 6.51
N GLN A 83 -1.20 -8.81 6.01
CA GLN A 83 -0.44 -10.06 5.93
C GLN A 83 0.56 -10.02 4.77
N PRO A 84 1.87 -10.23 5.04
CA PRO A 84 2.91 -10.12 4.00
C PRO A 84 2.76 -11.11 2.85
N SER A 85 2.31 -12.34 3.14
CA SER A 85 2.07 -13.37 2.13
C SER A 85 1.00 -12.93 1.13
N LEU A 86 -0.13 -12.43 1.62
CA LEU A 86 -1.19 -11.90 0.77
C LEU A 86 -0.71 -10.70 -0.05
N GLN A 87 0.02 -9.76 0.58
CA GLN A 87 0.56 -8.59 -0.11
C GLN A 87 1.44 -8.97 -1.31
N ILE A 88 2.28 -10.00 -1.19
CA ILE A 88 3.14 -10.45 -2.30
C ILE A 88 2.30 -10.93 -3.49
N HIS A 89 1.24 -11.71 -3.24
CA HIS A 89 0.35 -12.19 -4.29
C HIS A 89 -0.41 -11.03 -4.95
N LEU A 90 -0.97 -10.12 -4.15
CA LEU A 90 -1.67 -8.93 -4.66
C LEU A 90 -0.74 -8.02 -5.46
N LEU A 91 0.48 -7.78 -4.99
CA LEU A 91 1.49 -6.99 -5.70
C LEU A 91 1.86 -7.64 -7.04
N THR A 92 1.91 -8.97 -7.11
CA THR A 92 2.17 -9.69 -8.36
C THR A 92 1.04 -9.44 -9.36
N ILE A 93 -0.22 -9.51 -8.93
CA ILE A 93 -1.40 -9.23 -9.76
C ILE A 93 -1.41 -7.77 -10.21
N ILE A 94 -1.12 -6.83 -9.30
CA ILE A 94 -1.02 -5.39 -9.62
C ILE A 94 0.07 -5.14 -10.68
N LYS A 95 1.21 -5.83 -10.59
CA LYS A 95 2.27 -5.74 -11.60
C LYS A 95 1.82 -6.29 -12.95
N ILE A 96 1.10 -7.42 -13.00
CA ILE A 96 0.56 -7.95 -14.26
C ILE A 96 -0.34 -6.91 -14.96
N LEU A 97 -1.19 -6.23 -14.18
CA LEU A 97 -2.14 -5.25 -14.71
C LEU A 97 -1.46 -3.95 -15.13
N ASN A 98 -0.56 -3.42 -14.30
CA ASN A 98 -0.07 -2.05 -14.43
C ASN A 98 1.34 -1.94 -15.01
N ASP A 99 2.19 -2.95 -14.85
CA ASP A 99 3.59 -2.87 -15.22
C ASP A 99 3.83 -3.40 -16.66
N PRO A 100 4.13 -2.53 -17.64
CA PRO A 100 4.39 -2.93 -19.02
C PRO A 100 5.73 -3.66 -19.20
N THR A 101 6.57 -3.71 -18.17
CA THR A 101 7.86 -4.42 -18.18
C THR A 101 7.78 -5.80 -17.53
N PHE A 102 6.78 -6.02 -16.67
CA PHE A 102 6.55 -7.32 -16.02
C PHE A 102 5.93 -8.35 -16.98
N THR A 103 5.24 -7.88 -18.01
CA THR A 103 4.63 -8.71 -19.07
C THR A 103 5.33 -8.46 -20.41
N GLN A 104 5.18 -9.37 -21.39
CA GLN A 104 5.75 -9.16 -22.72
C GLN A 104 5.29 -7.82 -23.31
N LYS A 105 6.21 -7.09 -23.96
CA LYS A 105 5.93 -5.76 -24.53
C LYS A 105 4.68 -5.80 -25.42
N ASN A 106 3.75 -4.89 -25.16
CA ASN A 106 2.51 -4.62 -25.93
C ASN A 106 1.34 -5.61 -25.74
N LEU A 107 1.13 -6.17 -24.55
CA LEU A 107 -0.15 -6.85 -24.27
C LEU A 107 -1.32 -5.86 -24.22
N THR A 108 -2.46 -6.26 -24.78
CA THR A 108 -3.72 -5.53 -24.64
C THR A 108 -4.23 -5.58 -23.20
N ILE A 109 -5.15 -4.68 -22.85
CA ILE A 109 -5.79 -4.68 -21.52
C ILE A 109 -6.48 -6.03 -21.24
N GLU A 110 -7.18 -6.58 -22.24
CA GLU A 110 -7.83 -7.89 -22.15
C GLU A 110 -6.85 -9.02 -21.83
N GLN A 111 -5.70 -9.06 -22.53
CA GLN A 111 -4.67 -10.08 -22.29
C GLN A 111 -4.07 -9.98 -20.89
N LYS A 112 -3.89 -8.76 -20.37
CA LYS A 112 -3.43 -8.57 -18.98
C LYS A 112 -4.46 -9.04 -17.97
N LEU A 113 -5.74 -8.81 -18.23
CA LEU A 113 -6.84 -9.31 -17.40
C LEU A 113 -6.89 -10.83 -17.41
N ASP A 114 -6.69 -11.47 -18.56
CA ASP A 114 -6.65 -12.94 -18.66
C ASP A 114 -5.51 -13.53 -17.83
N ILE A 115 -4.31 -12.95 -17.91
CA ILE A 115 -3.15 -13.41 -17.12
C ILE A 115 -3.40 -13.18 -15.62
N ALA A 116 -3.98 -12.04 -15.23
CA ALA A 116 -4.32 -11.75 -13.84
C ALA A 116 -5.37 -12.72 -13.31
N ASN A 117 -6.40 -13.04 -14.10
CA ASN A 117 -7.43 -14.02 -13.76
C ASN A 117 -6.86 -15.41 -13.61
N LEU A 118 -5.97 -15.83 -14.52
CA LEU A 118 -5.27 -17.11 -14.41
C LEU A 118 -4.48 -17.17 -13.10
N LYS A 119 -3.71 -16.13 -12.79
CA LYS A 119 -2.93 -16.07 -11.54
C LYS A 119 -3.81 -16.11 -10.30
N ILE A 120 -4.95 -15.43 -10.32
CA ILE A 120 -5.92 -15.48 -9.21
C ILE A 120 -6.48 -16.90 -9.07
N ASN A 121 -6.88 -17.55 -10.16
CA ASN A 121 -7.42 -18.91 -10.13
C ASN A 121 -6.39 -19.93 -9.61
N ASP A 122 -5.12 -19.79 -9.98
CA ASP A 122 -4.05 -20.66 -9.46
C ASP A 122 -3.86 -20.53 -7.95
N LEU A 123 -4.18 -19.37 -7.37
CA LEU A 123 -4.07 -19.11 -5.93
C LEU A 123 -5.32 -19.50 -5.14
N ARG A 124 -6.44 -19.74 -5.82
CA ARG A 124 -7.72 -20.12 -5.20
C ARG A 124 -7.79 -21.62 -4.96
N ILE A 125 -8.82 -22.03 -4.24
CA ILE A 125 -9.07 -23.45 -3.96
C ILE A 125 -9.14 -24.28 -5.26
N GLY A 126 -8.36 -25.36 -5.32
CA GLY A 126 -8.20 -26.20 -6.50
C GLY A 126 -7.16 -25.70 -7.52
N GLY A 127 -6.49 -24.59 -7.26
CA GLY A 127 -5.39 -24.06 -8.05
C GLY A 127 -4.03 -24.70 -7.72
N VAL A 128 -3.06 -24.56 -8.62
CA VAL A 128 -1.71 -25.16 -8.44
C VAL A 128 -0.86 -24.48 -7.37
N GLU A 129 -1.18 -23.23 -7.05
CA GLU A 129 -0.55 -22.41 -6.01
C GLU A 129 -1.56 -22.04 -4.91
N GLU A 130 -2.52 -22.92 -4.65
CA GLU A 130 -3.60 -22.70 -3.66
C GLU A 130 -3.05 -22.10 -2.37
N ASN A 131 -3.66 -21.01 -1.94
CA ASN A 131 -3.28 -20.29 -0.74
C ASN A 131 -4.52 -19.96 0.09
N GLU A 132 -4.62 -20.59 1.26
CA GLU A 132 -5.78 -20.44 2.17
C GLU A 132 -6.07 -18.97 2.49
N LEU A 133 -5.04 -18.17 2.74
CA LEU A 133 -5.19 -16.75 3.06
C LEU A 133 -5.72 -15.93 1.87
N VAL A 134 -5.31 -16.30 0.64
CA VAL A 134 -5.82 -15.67 -0.58
C VAL A 134 -7.28 -16.06 -0.81
N GLU A 135 -7.65 -17.32 -0.60
CA GLU A 135 -9.05 -17.77 -0.73
C GLU A 135 -9.95 -17.10 0.31
N GLU A 136 -9.56 -17.05 1.59
CA GLU A 136 -10.34 -16.37 2.63
C GLU A 136 -10.54 -14.88 2.31
N PHE A 137 -9.49 -14.20 1.84
CA PHE A 137 -9.57 -12.82 1.40
C PHE A 137 -10.54 -12.65 0.23
N ILE A 138 -10.41 -13.46 -0.81
CA ILE A 138 -11.27 -13.39 -2.01
C ILE A 138 -12.72 -13.69 -1.63
N GLN A 139 -12.98 -14.69 -0.78
CA GLN A 139 -14.32 -14.99 -0.30
C GLN A 139 -14.94 -13.81 0.44
N ARG A 140 -14.17 -13.14 1.32
CA ARG A 140 -14.65 -11.95 2.03
C ARG A 140 -14.95 -10.80 1.06
N VAL A 141 -14.09 -10.56 0.08
CA VAL A 141 -14.32 -9.55 -0.97
C VAL A 141 -15.58 -9.86 -1.77
N LEU A 142 -15.74 -11.09 -2.24
CA LEU A 142 -16.90 -11.51 -3.02
C LEU A 142 -18.20 -11.45 -2.20
N TYR A 143 -18.14 -11.78 -0.90
CA TYR A 143 -19.27 -11.64 0.00
C TYR A 143 -19.74 -10.18 0.11
N LEU A 144 -18.80 -9.25 0.29
CA LEU A 144 -19.11 -7.82 0.46
C LEU A 144 -19.60 -7.15 -0.83
N ILE A 145 -19.18 -7.64 -2.00
CA ILE A 145 -19.60 -7.13 -3.33
C ILE A 145 -20.93 -7.74 -3.79
N LYS A 146 -21.27 -8.98 -3.37
CA LYS A 146 -22.54 -9.63 -3.74
C LYS A 146 -23.76 -9.11 -2.96
N ASP A 147 -23.55 -8.36 -1.89
CA ASP A 147 -24.59 -7.70 -1.10
C ASP A 147 -24.96 -6.29 -1.68
N GLU A 148 -24.83 -6.14 -3.00
CA GLU A 148 -25.32 -5.02 -3.84
C GLU A 148 -26.39 -5.54 -4.81
#